data_AF-A0A6M1YY39-F1
#
_entry.id   AF-A0A6M1YY39-F1
#
_cell.length_a   1.000
_cell.length_b   1.000
_cell.length_c   1.000
_cell.angle_alpha   90.00
_cell.angle_beta   90.00
_cell.angle_gamma   90.00
#
_symmetry.space_group_name_H-M   'P 1'
#
loop_
_entity.id
_entity.type
_entity.pdbx_description
1 polymer ?
#
loop_
_entity_poly.entity_id
_entity_poly.type
_entity_poly.pdbx_seq_one_letter_code
_entity_poly.pdbx_strand_id
1 'polypeptide(L)'
;MPTPPDGIPPLKPTPSIAEGEQKMPTEAGRSFGSYMEGGETNPLLTSGQSPQVSPFDLAHGRIPAPGPNFNTIQQQALTSQSTMGDISNQLNTPKLKLKQSSKYLLRNKLTAAKKQILSASNKLGAPIEEGEEAPAGAGPLQQFLSLVASGQNQLQAAQNHLTSLAKSGKSMKPADMLLVQIKLSKAQQQLEFSSMLLSKAVDDLKMMMNIQL
;
A
#
# COMPACT_ATOMS: atom_id res chain seq x y z
N MET A 1 -19.20 42.87 18.68
CA MET A 1 -18.35 41.97 17.87
C MET A 1 -16.95 42.56 17.86
N PRO A 2 -15.91 41.85 18.32
CA PRO A 2 -14.54 42.36 18.30
C PRO A 2 -13.88 42.07 16.94
N THR A 3 -13.20 43.07 16.39
CA THR A 3 -12.41 43.01 15.16
C THR A 3 -11.07 42.29 15.38
N PRO A 4 -10.55 41.53 14.40
CA PRO A 4 -9.24 40.88 14.50
C PRO A 4 -8.09 41.90 14.34
N PRO A 5 -6.94 41.68 15.00
CA PRO A 5 -5.78 42.57 14.92
C PRO A 5 -5.00 42.36 13.61
N ASP A 6 -4.67 43.49 12.99
CA ASP A 6 -3.77 43.63 11.84
C ASP A 6 -2.32 43.24 12.16
N GLY A 7 -1.64 42.68 11.16
CA GLY A 7 -0.20 42.91 10.98
C GLY A 7 0.72 41.69 11.05
N ILE A 8 0.75 40.87 10.00
CA ILE A 8 1.97 40.10 9.67
C ILE A 8 2.44 40.57 8.29
N PRO A 9 3.60 41.24 8.17
CA PRO A 9 4.13 41.66 6.87
C PRO A 9 4.60 40.44 6.07
N PRO A 10 4.45 40.45 4.73
CA PRO A 10 4.88 39.35 3.89
C PRO A 10 6.41 39.20 3.87
N LEU A 11 6.88 37.96 4.00
CA LEU A 11 8.29 37.58 3.89
C LEU A 11 8.82 37.90 2.50
N LYS A 12 9.93 38.65 2.43
CA LYS A 12 10.65 38.93 1.18
C LYS A 12 11.56 37.74 0.81
N PRO A 13 11.60 37.30 -0.45
CA PRO A 13 12.55 36.30 -0.92
C PRO A 13 14.00 36.79 -0.79
N THR A 14 14.90 35.90 -0.38
CA THR A 14 16.35 36.15 -0.37
C THR A 14 16.88 36.27 -1.81
N PRO A 15 17.77 37.24 -2.09
CA PRO A 15 18.41 37.36 -3.40
C PRO A 15 19.39 36.19 -3.64
N SER A 16 19.43 35.70 -4.87
CA SER A 16 20.37 34.69 -5.33
C SER A 16 21.79 35.25 -5.34
N ILE A 17 22.76 34.47 -4.86
CA ILE A 17 24.19 34.79 -4.93
C ILE A 17 24.60 34.83 -6.42
N ALA A 18 25.08 35.97 -6.87
CA ALA A 18 25.64 36.15 -8.20
C ALA A 18 27.00 35.44 -8.33
N GLU A 19 27.30 34.96 -9.53
CA GLU A 19 28.61 34.42 -9.91
C GLU A 19 29.71 35.47 -9.73
N GLY A 20 30.55 35.28 -8.70
CA GLY A 20 31.84 35.95 -8.61
C GLY A 20 32.15 36.50 -7.22
N GLU A 21 32.69 35.65 -6.34
CA GLU A 21 33.49 35.95 -5.14
C GLU A 21 33.55 34.63 -4.31
N GLN A 22 34.64 34.00 -3.89
CA GLN A 22 36.06 34.32 -3.74
C GLN A 22 36.86 33.03 -4.03
N LYS A 23 37.97 33.15 -4.78
CA LYS A 23 38.98 32.08 -4.90
C LYS A 23 39.80 32.05 -3.61
N MET A 24 39.79 30.92 -2.91
CA MET A 24 40.80 30.63 -1.87
C MET A 24 42.11 30.13 -2.53
N PRO A 25 43.27 30.30 -1.88
CA PRO A 25 44.57 30.06 -2.49
C PRO A 25 44.80 28.56 -2.68
N THR A 26 45.10 28.17 -3.92
CA THR A 26 45.70 26.88 -4.27
C THR A 26 47.11 26.80 -3.70
N GLU A 27 47.31 26.05 -2.61
CA GLU A 27 48.61 25.46 -2.33
C GLU A 27 48.86 24.34 -3.33
N ALA A 28 49.87 24.54 -4.17
CA ALA A 28 50.36 23.60 -5.13
C ALA A 28 51.02 22.40 -4.44
N GLY A 29 50.77 21.18 -4.94
CA GLY A 29 51.85 20.20 -5.01
C GLY A 29 51.61 18.77 -4.53
N ARG A 30 50.39 18.31 -4.22
CA ARG A 30 50.13 16.86 -4.00
C ARG A 30 48.78 16.44 -4.57
N SER A 31 48.78 15.87 -5.78
CA SER A 31 47.60 15.24 -6.37
C SER A 31 47.28 13.92 -5.69
N PHE A 32 46.02 13.75 -5.29
CA PHE A 32 45.44 12.54 -4.69
C PHE A 32 45.68 11.25 -5.50
N GLY A 33 46.01 11.35 -6.79
CA GLY A 33 46.34 10.22 -7.66
C GLY A 33 47.53 9.38 -7.18
N SER A 34 48.48 9.94 -6.43
CA SER A 34 49.65 9.19 -5.93
C SER A 34 49.31 8.15 -4.86
N TYR A 35 48.07 8.13 -4.34
CA TYR A 35 47.61 7.14 -3.36
C TYR A 35 46.76 6.01 -3.97
N MET A 36 46.45 6.08 -5.27
CA MET A 36 45.60 5.09 -5.95
C MET A 36 46.40 4.13 -6.86
N GLU A 37 47.70 4.37 -7.03
CA GLU A 37 48.57 3.62 -7.96
C GLU A 37 49.27 2.42 -7.29
N GLY A 38 48.56 1.75 -6.37
CA GLY A 38 49.06 0.62 -5.61
C GLY A 38 47.97 -0.43 -5.38
N GLY A 39 47.41 -0.96 -6.48
CA GLY A 39 46.44 -2.04 -6.44
C GLY A 39 46.47 -2.82 -7.74
N GLU A 40 47.14 -3.96 -7.69
CA GLU A 40 47.44 -4.86 -8.81
C GLU A 40 46.19 -5.36 -9.55
N THR A 41 46.42 -5.66 -10.83
CA THR A 41 45.55 -6.35 -11.78
C THR A 41 45.10 -7.74 -11.32
N ASN A 42 43.81 -8.09 -11.41
CA ASN A 42 43.35 -9.27 -12.17
C ASN A 42 41.80 -9.43 -12.27
N PRO A 43 41.31 -10.23 -13.25
CA PRO A 43 39.99 -10.13 -13.84
C PRO A 43 38.97 -11.16 -13.30
N LEU A 44 37.72 -11.02 -13.77
CA LEU A 44 36.69 -12.06 -13.90
C LEU A 44 35.92 -12.46 -12.61
N LEU A 45 34.66 -12.00 -12.47
CA LEU A 45 33.62 -12.63 -11.65
C LEU A 45 32.27 -12.44 -12.40
N THR A 46 31.77 -13.40 -13.18
CA THR A 46 30.92 -14.54 -12.76
C THR A 46 29.95 -14.26 -11.61
N SER A 47 28.67 -14.06 -12.00
CA SER A 47 27.45 -14.54 -11.35
C SER A 47 27.52 -15.01 -9.89
N GLY A 48 26.80 -14.32 -8.98
CA GLY A 48 26.24 -14.96 -7.78
C GLY A 48 26.38 -14.27 -6.42
N GLN A 49 26.85 -13.02 -6.32
CA GLN A 49 26.92 -12.32 -5.03
C GLN A 49 25.86 -11.22 -4.92
N SER A 50 25.01 -11.33 -3.90
CA SER A 50 24.21 -10.20 -3.42
C SER A 50 25.12 -8.99 -3.21
N PRO A 51 24.82 -7.83 -3.80
CA PRO A 51 25.69 -6.67 -3.71
C PRO A 51 25.88 -6.31 -2.25
N GLN A 52 27.12 -6.45 -1.76
CA GLN A 52 27.53 -5.91 -0.47
C GLN A 52 27.47 -4.39 -0.61
N VAL A 53 26.36 -3.81 -0.15
CA VAL A 53 26.19 -2.37 -0.06
C VAL A 53 27.28 -1.87 0.88
N SER A 54 28.23 -1.12 0.35
CA SER A 54 29.32 -0.58 1.16
C SER A 54 28.75 0.39 2.19
N PRO A 55 29.29 0.43 3.42
CA PRO A 55 28.89 1.41 4.45
C PRO A 55 28.96 2.86 3.97
N PHE A 56 29.78 3.12 2.95
CA PHE A 56 29.90 4.42 2.29
C PHE A 56 28.66 4.79 1.45
N ASP A 57 27.96 3.83 0.85
CA ASP A 57 26.71 4.06 0.08
C ASP A 57 25.53 4.43 0.98
N LEU A 58 25.53 3.94 2.23
CA LEU A 58 24.53 4.31 3.24
C LEU A 58 24.67 5.78 3.66
N ALA A 59 25.90 6.31 3.71
CA ALA A 59 26.18 7.70 4.10
C ALA A 59 25.81 8.71 2.99
N HIS A 60 25.86 8.30 1.71
CA HIS A 60 25.48 9.14 0.57
C HIS A 60 23.97 9.06 0.23
N GLY A 61 23.22 8.23 0.97
CA GLY A 61 21.83 8.50 1.32
C GLY A 61 20.81 8.48 0.19
N ARG A 62 21.06 7.77 -0.92
CA ARG A 62 20.04 7.47 -1.93
C ARG A 62 20.19 6.08 -2.51
N ILE A 63 20.02 5.06 -1.68
CA ILE A 63 19.55 3.77 -2.21
C ILE A 63 18.07 4.01 -2.57
N PRO A 64 17.68 4.06 -3.85
CA PRO A 64 16.27 4.11 -4.19
C PRO A 64 15.62 2.88 -3.57
N ALA A 65 14.65 3.08 -2.69
CA ALA A 65 13.86 1.98 -2.14
C ALA A 65 13.42 1.11 -3.33
N PRO A 66 13.57 -0.22 -3.26
CA PRO A 66 13.17 -1.09 -4.36
C PRO A 66 11.75 -0.74 -4.73
N GLY A 67 11.56 -0.29 -5.96
CA GLY A 67 10.27 0.16 -6.45
C GLY A 67 9.22 -0.95 -6.30
N PRO A 68 7.93 -0.59 -6.32
CA PRO A 68 6.87 -1.58 -6.33
C PRO A 68 7.14 -2.62 -7.41
N ASN A 69 6.96 -3.89 -7.07
CA ASN A 69 7.16 -5.01 -7.98
C ASN A 69 5.97 -5.96 -7.92
N PHE A 70 5.82 -6.81 -8.93
CA PHE A 70 4.69 -7.73 -9.04
C PHE A 70 4.52 -8.63 -7.80
N ASN A 71 5.62 -9.08 -7.19
CA ASN A 71 5.57 -9.91 -5.98
C ASN A 71 4.95 -9.14 -4.80
N THR A 72 5.34 -7.88 -4.58
CA THR A 72 4.74 -7.05 -3.51
C THR A 72 3.23 -6.87 -3.69
N ILE A 73 2.77 -6.66 -4.93
CA ILE A 73 1.33 -6.52 -5.24
C ILE A 73 0.60 -7.84 -5.03
N GLN A 74 1.20 -8.96 -5.46
CA GLN A 74 0.63 -10.29 -5.26
C GLN A 74 0.48 -10.62 -3.77
N GLN A 75 1.51 -10.37 -2.96
CA GLN A 75 1.43 -10.59 -1.51
C GLN A 75 0.37 -9.71 -0.85
N GLN A 76 0.26 -8.44 -1.25
CA GLN A 76 -0.81 -7.55 -0.76
C GLN A 76 -2.21 -8.07 -1.13
N ALA A 77 -2.38 -8.60 -2.34
CA ALA A 77 -3.65 -9.18 -2.77
C ALA A 77 -4.01 -10.43 -1.95
N LEU A 78 -3.03 -11.30 -1.67
CA LEU A 78 -3.20 -12.49 -0.83
C LEU A 78 -3.59 -12.13 0.60
N THR A 79 -2.88 -11.17 1.23
CA THR A 79 -3.23 -10.70 2.57
C THR A 79 -4.65 -10.13 2.61
N SER A 80 -5.02 -9.32 1.62
CA SER A 80 -6.37 -8.76 1.52
C SER A 80 -7.45 -9.84 1.36
N GLN A 81 -7.15 -10.89 0.58
CA GLN A 81 -8.05 -12.03 0.40
C GLN A 81 -8.22 -12.83 1.70
N SER A 82 -7.14 -13.01 2.46
CA SER A 82 -7.18 -13.64 3.78
C SER A 82 -8.07 -12.85 4.74
N THR A 83 -7.87 -11.53 4.86
CA THR A 83 -8.69 -10.67 5.72
C THR A 83 -10.17 -10.68 5.32
N MET A 84 -10.47 -10.75 4.02
CA MET A 84 -11.84 -10.94 3.54
C MET A 84 -12.43 -12.29 3.96
N GLY A 85 -11.63 -13.35 3.96
CA GLY A 85 -12.02 -14.67 4.48
C GLY A 85 -12.40 -14.59 5.95
N ASP A 86 -11.59 -13.91 6.77
CA ASP A 86 -11.88 -13.70 8.19
C ASP A 86 -13.18 -12.91 8.40
N ILE A 87 -13.37 -11.83 7.64
CA ILE A 87 -14.61 -11.03 7.66
C ILE A 87 -15.81 -11.91 7.29
N SER A 88 -15.70 -12.75 6.26
CA SER A 88 -16.76 -13.68 5.84
C SER A 88 -17.11 -14.67 6.96
N ASN A 89 -16.09 -15.26 7.58
CA ASN A 89 -16.28 -16.18 8.71
C ASN A 89 -16.97 -15.50 9.89
N GLN A 90 -16.58 -14.27 10.22
CA GLN A 90 -17.20 -13.49 11.28
C GLN A 90 -18.65 -13.11 10.95
N LEU A 91 -18.95 -12.71 9.71
CA LEU A 91 -20.31 -12.39 9.26
C LEU A 91 -21.25 -13.61 9.29
N ASN A 92 -20.71 -14.81 9.08
CA ASN A 92 -21.44 -16.08 9.17
C ASN A 92 -21.65 -16.56 10.62
N THR A 93 -21.24 -15.78 11.64
CA THR A 93 -21.47 -16.13 13.04
C THR A 93 -22.98 -16.24 13.32
N PRO A 94 -23.48 -17.38 13.84
CA PRO A 94 -24.89 -17.55 14.14
C PRO A 94 -25.41 -16.50 15.12
N LYS A 95 -26.61 -15.97 14.85
CA LYS A 95 -27.28 -14.94 15.69
C LYS A 95 -26.48 -13.63 15.83
N LEU A 96 -25.52 -13.36 14.94
CA LEU A 96 -24.80 -12.09 14.93
C LEU A 96 -25.78 -10.92 14.75
N LYS A 97 -25.88 -10.08 15.77
CA LYS A 97 -26.65 -8.84 15.74
C LYS A 97 -25.70 -7.65 15.82
N LEU A 98 -25.47 -7.03 14.68
CA LEU A 98 -24.67 -5.81 14.62
C LEU A 98 -25.47 -4.60 15.12
N LYS A 99 -24.84 -3.75 15.93
CA LYS A 99 -25.36 -2.42 16.26
C LYS A 99 -25.51 -1.59 14.99
N GLN A 100 -26.49 -0.69 14.94
CA GLN A 100 -26.79 0.09 13.72
C GLN A 100 -25.60 0.93 13.25
N SER A 101 -24.85 1.52 14.18
CA SER A 101 -23.60 2.23 13.90
C SER A 101 -22.55 1.33 13.25
N SER A 102 -22.36 0.12 13.79
CA SER A 102 -21.43 -0.88 13.22
C SER A 102 -21.85 -1.31 11.82
N LYS A 103 -23.15 -1.50 11.55
CA LYS A 103 -23.66 -1.82 10.20
C LYS A 103 -23.29 -0.73 9.19
N TYR A 104 -23.53 0.54 9.54
CA TYR A 104 -23.23 1.66 8.67
C TYR A 104 -21.73 1.76 8.38
N LEU A 105 -20.89 1.68 9.42
CA LEU A 105 -19.45 1.72 9.26
C LEU A 105 -18.96 0.55 8.41
N LEU A 106 -19.41 -0.66 8.71
CA LEU A 106 -19.02 -1.86 7.97
C LEU A 106 -19.40 -1.75 6.48
N ARG A 107 -20.63 -1.32 6.19
CA ARG A 107 -21.08 -1.06 4.81
C ARG A 107 -20.15 -0.11 4.08
N ASN A 108 -19.87 1.03 4.69
CA ASN A 108 -19.04 2.07 4.09
C ASN A 108 -17.62 1.59 3.84
N LYS A 109 -17.05 0.85 4.79
CA LYS A 109 -15.67 0.35 4.73
C LYS A 109 -15.53 -0.76 3.70
N LEU A 110 -16.44 -1.73 3.67
CA LEU A 110 -16.45 -2.79 2.66
C LEU A 110 -16.71 -2.23 1.24
N THR A 111 -17.62 -1.26 1.10
CA THR A 111 -17.88 -0.59 -0.18
C THR A 111 -16.64 0.18 -0.66
N ALA A 112 -15.98 0.91 0.25
CA ALA A 112 -14.75 1.63 -0.06
C ALA A 112 -13.62 0.66 -0.46
N ALA A 113 -13.46 -0.46 0.26
CA ALA A 113 -12.50 -1.51 -0.08
C ALA A 113 -12.76 -2.07 -1.47
N LYS A 114 -14.00 -2.49 -1.76
CA LYS A 114 -14.43 -2.98 -3.09
C LYS A 114 -14.09 -1.97 -4.18
N LYS A 115 -14.39 -0.68 -3.98
CA LYS A 115 -14.05 0.38 -4.95
C LYS A 115 -12.55 0.49 -5.20
N GLN A 116 -11.71 0.41 -4.15
CA GLN A 116 -10.26 0.45 -4.33
C GLN A 116 -9.73 -0.77 -5.07
N ILE A 117 -10.26 -1.96 -4.76
CA ILE A 117 -9.89 -3.22 -5.42
C ILE A 117 -10.26 -3.17 -6.90
N LEU A 118 -11.50 -2.84 -7.24
CA LEU A 118 -11.91 -2.66 -8.64
C LEU A 118 -11.03 -1.65 -9.35
N SER A 119 -10.73 -0.52 -8.70
CA SER A 119 -9.90 0.51 -9.29
C SER A 119 -8.43 0.09 -9.45
N ALA A 120 -7.93 -0.83 -8.62
CA ALA A 120 -6.63 -1.45 -8.76
C ALA A 120 -6.64 -2.46 -9.92
N SER A 121 -7.64 -3.35 -9.98
CA SER A 121 -7.82 -4.32 -11.05
C SER A 121 -7.95 -3.67 -12.42
N ASN A 122 -8.69 -2.56 -12.53
CA ASN A 122 -8.80 -1.79 -13.76
C ASN A 122 -7.45 -1.23 -14.22
N LYS A 123 -6.58 -0.85 -13.27
CA LYS A 123 -5.23 -0.37 -13.57
C LYS A 123 -4.29 -1.50 -13.96
N LEU A 124 -4.54 -2.70 -13.44
CA LEU A 124 -3.84 -3.91 -13.85
C LEU A 124 -4.27 -4.40 -15.24
N GLY A 125 -5.42 -3.97 -15.76
CA GLY A 125 -6.02 -4.55 -16.97
C GLY A 125 -6.64 -5.93 -16.72
N ALA A 126 -6.87 -6.28 -15.45
CA ALA A 126 -7.53 -7.52 -15.09
C ALA A 126 -9.02 -7.45 -15.45
N PRO A 127 -9.65 -8.58 -15.84
CA PRO A 127 -11.08 -8.61 -16.07
C PRO A 127 -11.83 -8.20 -14.79
N ILE A 128 -12.88 -7.40 -14.98
CA ILE A 128 -13.78 -7.02 -13.90
C ILE A 128 -14.82 -8.12 -13.79
N GLU A 129 -14.82 -8.83 -12.66
CA GLU A 129 -15.85 -9.83 -12.38
C GLU A 129 -17.08 -9.08 -11.86
N GLU A 130 -18.22 -9.23 -12.53
CA GLU A 130 -19.50 -8.80 -12.01
C GLU A 130 -19.84 -9.72 -10.83
N GLY A 131 -19.45 -9.28 -9.62
CA GLY A 131 -19.71 -10.04 -8.41
C GLY A 131 -21.21 -10.19 -8.16
N GLU A 132 -21.59 -11.28 -7.51
CA GLU A 132 -22.98 -11.55 -7.13
C GLU A 132 -23.55 -10.36 -6.34
N GLU A 133 -24.55 -9.70 -6.89
CA GLU A 133 -25.31 -8.70 -6.15
C GLU A 133 -26.21 -9.41 -5.13
N ALA A 134 -26.34 -8.84 -3.94
CA ALA A 134 -27.27 -9.37 -2.96
C ALA A 134 -28.70 -9.27 -3.52
N PRO A 135 -29.53 -10.30 -3.37
CA PRO A 135 -30.89 -10.28 -3.90
C PRO A 135 -31.70 -9.11 -3.33
N ALA A 136 -32.66 -8.61 -4.10
CA ALA A 136 -33.54 -7.53 -3.65
C ALA A 136 -34.24 -7.93 -2.34
N GLY A 137 -34.15 -7.08 -1.31
CA GLY A 137 -34.68 -7.38 0.03
C GLY A 137 -33.74 -8.17 0.94
N ALA A 138 -32.54 -8.52 0.49
CA ALA A 138 -31.54 -9.18 1.32
C ALA A 138 -31.17 -8.33 2.55
N GLY A 139 -31.08 -8.99 3.70
CA GLY A 139 -30.70 -8.36 4.95
C GLY A 139 -29.26 -7.80 4.93
N PRO A 140 -28.89 -6.91 5.87
CA PRO A 140 -27.58 -6.25 5.88
C PRO A 140 -26.38 -7.22 5.88
N LEU A 141 -26.49 -8.36 6.56
CA LEU A 141 -25.40 -9.36 6.58
C LEU A 141 -25.16 -9.96 5.20
N GLN A 142 -26.21 -10.28 4.46
CA GLN A 142 -26.10 -10.82 3.11
C GLN A 142 -25.50 -9.78 2.15
N GLN A 143 -25.85 -8.49 2.33
CA GLN A 143 -25.22 -7.40 1.58
C GLN A 143 -23.71 -7.27 1.89
N PHE A 144 -23.30 -7.52 3.14
CA PHE A 144 -21.89 -7.51 3.49
C PHE A 144 -21.15 -8.71 2.91
N LEU A 145 -21.75 -9.89 2.95
CA LEU A 145 -21.21 -11.10 2.33
C LEU A 145 -21.04 -10.93 0.82
N SER A 146 -22.01 -10.31 0.14
CA SER A 146 -21.90 -10.07 -1.31
C SER A 146 -20.78 -9.07 -1.65
N LEU A 147 -20.59 -8.02 -0.84
CA LEU A 147 -19.46 -7.10 -0.98
C LEU A 147 -18.11 -7.81 -0.79
N VAL A 148 -18.03 -8.70 0.20
CA VAL A 148 -16.81 -9.48 0.49
C VAL A 148 -16.53 -10.46 -0.64
N ALA A 149 -17.52 -11.26 -1.06
CA ALA A 149 -17.38 -12.23 -2.15
C ALA A 149 -16.98 -11.55 -3.47
N SER A 150 -17.64 -10.43 -3.81
CA SER A 150 -17.27 -9.62 -4.99
C SER A 150 -15.82 -9.11 -4.91
N GLY A 151 -15.37 -8.70 -3.72
CA GLY A 151 -13.98 -8.28 -3.50
C GLY A 151 -12.99 -9.44 -3.66
N GLN A 152 -13.31 -10.62 -3.14
CA GLN A 152 -12.48 -11.83 -3.25
C GLN A 152 -12.34 -12.26 -4.72
N ASN A 153 -13.45 -12.35 -5.45
CA ASN A 153 -13.45 -12.69 -6.87
C ASN A 153 -12.59 -11.72 -7.68
N GLN A 154 -12.72 -10.42 -7.40
CA GLN A 154 -11.95 -9.41 -8.10
C GLN A 154 -10.45 -9.45 -7.78
N LEU A 155 -10.07 -9.75 -6.53
CA LEU A 155 -8.69 -9.98 -6.13
C LEU A 155 -8.12 -11.24 -6.78
N GLN A 156 -8.90 -12.32 -6.87
CA GLN A 156 -8.51 -13.55 -7.56
C GLN A 156 -8.23 -13.29 -9.05
N ALA A 157 -9.15 -12.59 -9.73
CA ALA A 157 -8.97 -12.21 -11.13
C ALA A 157 -7.72 -11.34 -11.33
N ALA A 158 -7.48 -10.38 -10.42
CA ALA A 158 -6.28 -9.54 -10.45
C ALA A 158 -4.99 -10.36 -10.25
N GLN A 159 -4.98 -11.32 -9.33
CA GLN A 159 -3.84 -12.21 -9.09
C GLN A 159 -3.53 -13.10 -10.30
N ASN A 160 -4.57 -13.67 -10.92
CA ASN A 160 -4.43 -14.47 -12.13
C ASN A 160 -3.83 -13.63 -13.28
N HIS A 161 -4.29 -12.39 -13.43
CA HIS A 161 -3.77 -11.47 -14.43
C HIS A 161 -2.33 -11.00 -14.13
N LEU A 162 -2.00 -10.73 -12.86
CA LEU A 162 -0.62 -10.43 -12.45
C LEU A 162 0.34 -11.58 -12.77
N THR A 163 -0.11 -12.81 -12.53
CA THR A 163 0.68 -14.02 -12.83
C THR A 163 0.89 -14.18 -14.35
N SER A 164 -0.12 -13.88 -15.16
CA SER A 164 0.01 -13.93 -16.63
C SER A 164 0.93 -12.82 -17.15
N LEU A 165 0.82 -11.60 -16.62
CA LEU A 165 1.73 -10.49 -16.95
C LEU A 165 3.18 -10.84 -16.62
N ALA A 166 3.43 -11.36 -15.42
CA ALA A 166 4.76 -11.78 -14.97
C ALA A 166 5.35 -12.86 -15.90
N LYS A 167 4.56 -13.84 -16.33
CA LYS A 167 4.99 -14.90 -17.27
C LYS A 167 5.21 -14.40 -18.69
N SER A 168 4.41 -13.44 -19.15
CA SER A 168 4.49 -12.89 -20.50
C SER A 168 5.68 -11.94 -20.71
N GLY A 169 6.37 -11.54 -19.64
CA GLY A 169 7.44 -10.55 -19.69
C GLY A 169 6.98 -9.12 -19.99
N LYS A 170 5.65 -8.89 -20.07
CA LYS A 170 5.09 -7.55 -20.31
C LYS A 170 5.24 -6.71 -19.05
N SER A 171 6.01 -5.62 -19.13
CA SER A 171 6.22 -4.71 -18.02
C SER A 171 5.05 -3.73 -17.87
N MET A 172 4.70 -3.43 -16.62
CA MET A 172 3.76 -2.37 -16.26
C MET A 172 4.52 -1.05 -16.10
N LYS A 173 3.89 0.07 -16.43
CA LYS A 173 4.47 1.39 -16.15
C LYS A 173 4.68 1.54 -14.64
N PRO A 174 5.85 1.99 -14.15
CA PRO A 174 6.12 2.14 -12.72
C PRO A 174 5.08 2.98 -11.98
N ALA A 175 4.54 4.02 -12.62
CA ALA A 175 3.48 4.86 -12.06
C ALA A 175 2.16 4.10 -11.84
N ASP A 176 1.76 3.23 -12.77
CA ASP A 176 0.56 2.41 -12.63
C ASP A 176 0.74 1.36 -11.52
N MET A 177 1.94 0.80 -11.42
CA MET A 177 2.30 -0.19 -10.39
C MET A 177 2.26 0.43 -8.98
N LEU A 178 2.81 1.64 -8.82
CA LEU A 178 2.71 2.41 -7.58
C LEU A 178 1.25 2.73 -7.24
N LEU A 179 0.46 3.15 -8.22
CA LEU A 179 -0.95 3.46 -8.00
C LEU A 179 -1.74 2.22 -7.55
N VAL A 180 -1.48 1.05 -8.15
CA VAL A 180 -2.07 -0.22 -7.74
C VAL A 180 -1.70 -0.54 -6.30
N GLN A 181 -0.42 -0.43 -5.94
CA GLN A 181 0.05 -0.67 -4.58
C GLN A 181 -0.67 0.24 -3.58
N ILE A 182 -0.77 1.54 -3.84
CA ILE A 182 -1.46 2.50 -2.96
C ILE A 182 -2.94 2.13 -2.80
N LYS A 183 -3.62 1.74 -3.88
CA LYS A 183 -5.04 1.34 -3.84
C LYS A 183 -5.25 0.06 -3.04
N LEU A 184 -4.40 -0.95 -3.23
CA LEU A 184 -4.46 -2.18 -2.45
C LEU A 184 -4.17 -1.91 -0.97
N SER A 185 -3.15 -1.11 -0.64
CA SER A 185 -2.88 -0.70 0.75
C SER A 185 -4.09 0.01 1.36
N LYS A 186 -4.76 0.91 0.62
CA LYS A 186 -5.96 1.58 1.09
C LYS A 186 -7.12 0.61 1.29
N ALA A 187 -7.28 -0.37 0.40
CA ALA A 187 -8.29 -1.42 0.52
C ALA A 187 -8.02 -2.25 1.79
N GLN A 188 -6.78 -2.68 1.99
CA GLN A 188 -6.34 -3.44 3.16
C GLN A 188 -6.69 -2.71 4.46
N GLN A 189 -6.38 -1.41 4.58
CA GLN A 189 -6.75 -0.62 5.75
C GLN A 189 -8.27 -0.62 6.03
N GLN A 190 -9.11 -0.56 4.98
CA GLN A 190 -10.56 -0.62 5.17
C GLN A 190 -11.01 -2.02 5.61
N LEU A 191 -10.35 -3.08 5.11
CA LEU A 191 -10.65 -4.46 5.49
C LEU A 191 -10.21 -4.75 6.94
N GLU A 192 -9.02 -4.33 7.34
CA GLU A 192 -8.53 -4.47 8.72
C GLU A 192 -9.46 -3.77 9.71
N PHE A 193 -9.88 -2.55 9.39
CA PHE A 193 -10.87 -1.83 10.21
C PHE A 193 -12.22 -2.57 10.28
N SER A 194 -12.67 -3.13 9.16
CA SER A 194 -13.92 -3.92 9.09
C SER A 194 -13.83 -5.18 9.94
N SER A 195 -12.70 -5.89 9.87
CA SER A 195 -12.40 -7.08 10.68
C SER A 195 -12.38 -6.73 12.17
N MET A 196 -11.69 -5.65 12.57
CA MET A 196 -11.67 -5.20 13.97
C MET A 196 -13.08 -4.87 14.50
N LEU A 197 -13.93 -4.21 13.71
CA LEU A 197 -15.31 -3.92 14.10
C LEU A 197 -16.14 -5.18 14.31
N LEU A 198 -15.95 -6.18 13.46
CA LEU A 198 -16.67 -7.45 13.53
C LEU A 198 -16.16 -8.31 14.69
N SER A 199 -14.85 -8.42 14.90
CA SER A 199 -14.25 -9.08 16.08
C SER A 199 -14.85 -8.53 17.37
N LYS A 200 -14.89 -7.19 17.51
CA LYS A 200 -15.51 -6.56 18.69
C LYS A 200 -16.98 -6.90 18.84
N ALA A 201 -17.74 -6.95 17.73
CA ALA A 201 -19.16 -7.31 17.78
C ALA A 201 -19.39 -8.78 18.16
N VAL A 202 -18.52 -9.68 17.72
CA VAL A 202 -18.53 -11.10 18.09
C VAL A 202 -18.17 -11.27 19.57
N ASP A 203 -17.20 -10.50 20.07
CA ASP A 203 -16.82 -10.55 21.49
C ASP A 203 -17.92 -10.00 22.40
N ASP A 204 -18.55 -8.86 22.04
CA ASP A 204 -19.74 -8.34 22.71
C ASP A 204 -20.86 -9.40 22.78
N LEU A 205 -21.07 -10.17 21.69
CA LEU A 205 -22.05 -11.24 21.63
C LEU A 205 -21.69 -12.41 22.55
N LYS A 206 -20.42 -12.86 22.54
CA LYS A 206 -19.94 -13.93 23.43
C LYS A 206 -20.11 -13.55 24.90
N MET A 207 -19.79 -12.30 25.25
CA MET A 207 -20.00 -11.78 26.60
C MET A 207 -21.48 -11.88 27.00
N MET A 208 -22.41 -11.43 26.16
CA MET A 208 -23.85 -11.55 26.46
C MET A 208 -24.32 -13.00 26.61
N MET A 209 -23.76 -13.93 25.86
CA MET A 209 -24.12 -15.36 25.92
C MET A 209 -23.52 -16.09 27.13
N ASN A 210 -22.39 -15.60 27.66
CA ASN A 210 -21.67 -16.21 28.78
C ASN A 210 -21.94 -15.54 30.14
N ILE A 211 -22.75 -14.47 30.16
CA ILE A 211 -23.30 -13.94 31.42
C ILE A 211 -24.43 -14.89 31.83
N GLN A 212 -24.09 -15.91 32.62
CA GLN A 212 -25.06 -16.60 33.47
C GLN A 212 -25.38 -15.64 34.63
N LEU A 213 -26.62 -15.15 34.68
CA LEU A 213 -27.21 -14.44 35.83
C LEU A 213 -27.78 -15.46 36.81
#